data_AF-T1C032-F1
#
_entry.id   AF-T1C032-F1
#
_cell.length_a   1.000
_cell.length_b   1.000
_cell.length_c   1.000
_cell.angle_alpha   90.00
_cell.angle_beta   90.00
_cell.angle_gamma   90.00
#
_symmetry.space_group_name_H-M   'P 1'
#
loop_
_entity.id
_entity.type
_entity.pdbx_description
1 polymer ?
#
loop_
_entity_poly.entity_id
_entity_poly.type
_entity_poly.pdbx_seq_one_letter_code
_entity_poly.pdbx_strand_id
1 'polypeptide(L)'
;VDSIFTPVVKANFMVEKTRVGQDTDWENLVLEVWTNGTISPVEAVSHAAQYYTRHLNLFASFGESLTATSDAGVVGTDLRGRLSEVPVEELELSVRALNCLKANDITKLGDLLAMRLDELLALRNFGAKSLDEIKQKLVARGFVPEAEIDTVFPAGDH
;
A
#
# COMPACT_ATOMS: atom_id res chain seq x y z
N VAL A 1 3.38 5.54 49.92
CA VAL A 1 2.17 4.90 49.35
C VAL A 1 2.40 4.86 47.85
N ASP A 2 2.48 3.66 47.29
CA ASP A 2 2.76 3.47 45.85
C ASP A 2 1.42 3.47 45.09
N SER A 3 1.35 4.19 43.98
CA SER A 3 0.09 4.35 43.25
C SER A 3 -0.02 3.27 42.18
N ILE A 4 -1.05 2.43 42.27
CA ILE A 4 -1.34 1.39 41.30
C ILE A 4 -2.22 1.98 40.19
N PHE A 5 -1.64 2.19 39.01
CA PHE A 5 -2.32 2.71 37.82
C PHE A 5 -2.67 1.62 36.80
N THR A 6 -2.87 0.39 37.26
CA THR A 6 -3.22 -0.75 36.40
C THR A 6 -4.69 -1.10 36.58
N PRO A 7 -5.57 -0.71 35.66
CA PRO A 7 -7.01 -0.92 35.81
C PRO A 7 -7.44 -2.38 35.58
N VAL A 8 -6.59 -3.19 34.92
CA VAL A 8 -6.80 -4.63 34.73
C VAL A 8 -6.13 -5.39 35.87
N VAL A 9 -6.93 -6.17 36.60
CA VAL A 9 -6.47 -6.94 37.79
C VAL A 9 -6.05 -8.35 37.39
N LYS A 10 -6.76 -8.96 36.44
CA LYS A 10 -6.49 -10.33 35.96
C LYS A 10 -6.96 -10.50 34.52
N ALA A 11 -6.27 -11.34 33.76
CA ALA A 11 -6.70 -11.80 32.44
C ALA A 11 -6.39 -13.29 32.28
N ASN A 12 -7.24 -14.00 31.56
CA ASN A 12 -7.10 -15.42 31.22
C ASN A 12 -7.60 -15.66 29.78
N PHE A 13 -7.10 -16.70 29.12
CA PHE A 13 -7.56 -17.07 27.78
C PHE A 13 -7.56 -18.59 27.59
N MET A 14 -8.45 -19.08 26.73
CA MET A 14 -8.53 -20.48 26.32
C MET A 14 -8.85 -20.56 24.83
N VAL A 15 -8.20 -21.49 24.13
CA VAL A 15 -8.45 -21.77 22.73
C VAL A 15 -9.01 -23.18 22.59
N GLU A 16 -10.17 -23.30 21.95
CA GLU A 16 -10.88 -24.56 21.74
C GLU A 16 -11.08 -24.79 20.23
N LYS A 17 -11.10 -26.03 19.79
CA LYS A 17 -11.47 -26.34 18.39
C LYS A 17 -12.97 -26.27 18.25
N THR A 18 -13.45 -25.56 17.22
CA THR A 18 -14.88 -25.45 16.92
C THR A 18 -15.16 -26.03 15.55
N ARG A 19 -16.27 -26.78 15.44
CA ARG A 19 -16.76 -27.29 14.16
C ARG A 19 -17.86 -26.38 13.65
N VAL A 20 -17.61 -25.70 12.54
CA VAL A 20 -18.59 -24.83 11.88
C VAL A 20 -19.02 -25.48 10.58
N GLY A 21 -20.20 -26.11 10.59
CA GLY A 21 -20.72 -26.82 9.42
C GLY A 21 -19.89 -28.07 9.07
N GLN A 22 -19.36 -28.13 7.84
CA GLN A 22 -18.53 -29.25 7.37
C GLN A 22 -17.02 -29.05 7.59
N ASP A 23 -16.58 -27.82 7.87
CA ASP A 23 -15.16 -27.51 8.08
C ASP A 23 -14.77 -27.61 9.57
N THR A 24 -13.64 -28.26 9.83
CA THR A 24 -13.12 -28.60 11.19
C THR A 24 -11.95 -27.74 11.66
N ASP A 25 -11.51 -26.76 10.86
CA ASP A 25 -10.24 -26.04 11.09
C ASP A 25 -10.42 -24.69 11.80
N TRP A 26 -11.57 -24.47 12.44
CA TRP A 26 -11.84 -23.23 13.17
C TRP A 26 -11.42 -23.32 14.63
N GLU A 27 -10.88 -22.21 15.14
CA GLU A 27 -10.53 -22.03 16.54
C GLU A 27 -11.50 -21.05 17.21
N ASN A 28 -11.94 -21.38 18.42
CA ASN A 28 -12.74 -20.54 19.30
C ASN A 28 -11.87 -20.01 20.43
N LEU A 29 -11.74 -18.69 20.54
CA LEU A 29 -10.97 -18.03 21.60
C LEU A 29 -11.91 -17.47 22.66
N VAL A 30 -11.77 -17.96 23.89
CA VAL A 30 -12.48 -17.44 25.06
C VAL A 30 -11.51 -16.61 25.90
N LEU A 31 -11.89 -15.36 26.16
CA LEU A 31 -11.11 -14.39 26.95
C LEU A 31 -11.87 -14.03 28.22
N GLU A 32 -11.22 -14.13 29.38
CA GLU A 32 -11.76 -13.70 30.66
C GLU A 32 -10.92 -12.55 31.22
N VAL A 33 -11.54 -11.41 31.47
CA VAL A 33 -10.84 -10.18 31.90
C VAL A 33 -11.55 -9.57 33.11
N TRP A 34 -10.78 -9.29 34.16
CA TRP A 34 -11.25 -8.65 35.38
C TRP A 34 -10.62 -7.27 35.53
N THR A 35 -11.46 -6.25 35.64
CA THR A 35 -11.03 -4.87 35.87
C THR A 35 -11.45 -4.39 37.26
N ASN A 36 -10.80 -3.34 37.76
CA ASN A 36 -11.13 -2.70 39.04
C ASN A 36 -12.31 -1.70 38.95
N GLY A 37 -13.00 -1.64 37.81
CA GLY A 37 -14.13 -0.75 37.56
C GLY A 37 -13.76 0.62 36.97
N THR A 38 -12.48 0.99 36.90
CA THR A 38 -12.05 2.26 36.27
C THR A 38 -12.28 2.25 34.75
N ILE A 39 -12.19 1.08 34.12
CA ILE A 39 -12.54 0.85 32.71
C ILE A 39 -13.33 -0.46 32.60
N SER A 40 -14.22 -0.56 31.61
CA SER A 40 -14.91 -1.83 31.37
C SER A 40 -13.94 -2.87 30.77
N PRO A 41 -14.17 -4.18 30.99
CA PRO A 41 -13.34 -5.23 30.40
C PRO A 41 -13.28 -5.15 28.86
N VAL A 42 -14.39 -4.78 28.22
CA VAL A 42 -14.47 -4.64 26.75
C VAL A 42 -13.60 -3.49 26.26
N GLU A 43 -13.66 -2.34 26.92
CA GLU A 43 -12.80 -1.19 26.60
C GLU A 43 -11.32 -1.49 26.86
N ALA A 44 -11.01 -2.23 27.93
CA ALA A 44 -9.64 -2.65 28.23
C ALA A 44 -9.05 -3.47 27.08
N VAL A 45 -9.79 -4.46 26.59
CA VAL A 45 -9.38 -5.29 25.45
C VAL A 45 -9.28 -4.45 24.17
N SER A 46 -10.24 -3.55 23.93
CA SER A 46 -10.25 -2.67 22.76
C SER A 46 -9.01 -1.77 22.72
N HIS A 47 -8.65 -1.14 23.84
CA HIS A 47 -7.43 -0.34 23.94
C HIS A 47 -6.18 -1.20 23.78
N ALA A 48 -6.13 -2.40 24.38
CA ALA A 48 -5.01 -3.31 24.22
C ALA A 48 -4.78 -3.68 22.75
N ALA A 49 -5.85 -3.98 22.01
CA ALA A 49 -5.78 -4.25 20.58
C ALA A 49 -5.26 -3.04 19.79
N GLN A 50 -5.76 -1.83 20.07
CA GLN A 50 -5.28 -0.60 19.41
C GLN A 50 -3.80 -0.35 19.65
N TYR A 51 -3.32 -0.49 20.89
CA TYR A 51 -1.90 -0.35 21.21
C TYR A 51 -1.07 -1.41 20.49
N TYR A 52 -1.54 -2.65 20.50
CA TYR A 52 -0.87 -3.75 19.81
C TYR A 52 -0.75 -3.51 18.30
N THR A 53 -1.84 -3.12 17.64
CA THR A 53 -1.82 -2.74 16.22
C THR A 53 -0.88 -1.57 15.95
N ARG A 54 -0.88 -0.54 16.81
CA ARG A 54 0.05 0.59 16.67
C ARG A 54 1.51 0.16 16.76
N HIS A 55 1.83 -0.73 17.69
CA HIS A 55 3.18 -1.28 17.82
C HIS A 55 3.56 -2.18 16.64
N LEU A 56 2.63 -3.01 16.16
CA LEU A 56 2.84 -3.83 14.97
C LEU A 56 3.00 -2.99 13.71
N ASN A 57 2.33 -1.84 13.59
CA ASN A 57 2.47 -0.95 12.43
C ASN A 57 3.90 -0.42 12.27
N LEU A 58 4.65 -0.27 13.36
CA LEU A 58 6.08 0.05 13.27
C LEU A 58 6.82 -1.05 12.50
N PHE A 59 6.53 -2.32 12.79
CA PHE A 59 7.09 -3.47 12.07
C PHE A 59 6.50 -3.66 10.67
N ALA A 60 5.23 -3.32 10.46
CA ALA A 60 4.62 -3.33 9.13
C ALA A 60 5.31 -2.32 8.20
N SER A 61 5.78 -1.18 8.72
CA SER A 61 6.55 -0.21 7.93
C SER A 61 7.98 -0.68 7.61
N PHE A 62 8.61 -1.50 8.47
CA PHE A 62 9.82 -2.26 8.09
C PHE A 62 9.49 -3.30 7.02
N GLY A 63 8.31 -3.91 7.14
CA GLY A 63 7.66 -4.70 6.12
C GLY A 63 7.56 -3.95 4.81
N GLU A 64 7.00 -2.74 4.73
CA GLU A 64 6.94 -1.93 3.48
C GLU A 64 8.32 -1.65 2.87
N SER A 65 9.38 -1.54 3.67
CA SER A 65 10.76 -1.48 3.14
C SER A 65 11.22 -2.81 2.50
N LEU A 66 10.66 -3.95 2.93
CA LEU A 66 10.89 -5.31 2.40
C LEU A 66 9.83 -5.76 1.36
N THR A 67 8.57 -5.31 1.47
CA THR A 67 7.37 -5.65 0.67
C THR A 67 6.99 -4.55 -0.32
N ALA A 68 7.76 -3.46 -0.43
CA ALA A 68 7.90 -2.75 -1.70
C ALA A 68 8.33 -3.68 -2.85
N THR A 69 8.70 -4.93 -2.55
CA THR A 69 8.98 -6.00 -3.52
C THR A 69 7.77 -6.91 -3.83
N SER A 70 6.65 -6.90 -3.06
CA SER A 70 5.55 -7.85 -3.32
C SER A 70 4.26 -7.55 -2.56
N ASP A 71 3.34 -6.92 -3.29
CA ASP A 71 1.87 -7.05 -3.34
C ASP A 71 0.90 -6.63 -2.20
N ALA A 72 -0.23 -6.13 -2.72
CA ALA A 72 -1.57 -5.89 -2.18
C ALA A 72 -1.80 -4.54 -1.44
N GLY A 73 -2.72 -3.65 -1.85
CA GLY A 73 -3.80 -3.79 -2.81
C GLY A 73 -5.06 -3.07 -2.32
N VAL A 74 -5.00 -1.76 -2.02
CA VAL A 74 -6.16 -0.85 -1.96
C VAL A 74 -5.67 0.61 -2.10
N VAL A 75 -5.25 1.10 -3.27
CA VAL A 75 -5.24 2.56 -3.51
C VAL A 75 -5.10 2.93 -4.98
N GLY A 76 -6.20 2.83 -5.73
CA GLY A 76 -6.34 3.50 -7.03
C GLY A 76 -6.28 5.04 -6.94
N THR A 77 -6.28 5.61 -5.73
CA THR A 77 -6.31 7.07 -5.51
C THR A 77 -5.07 7.63 -4.81
N ASP A 78 -4.27 6.82 -4.11
CA ASP A 78 -3.08 7.28 -3.37
C ASP A 78 -1.76 6.98 -4.10
N LEU A 79 -1.74 6.00 -5.01
CA LEU A 79 -0.59 5.75 -5.89
C LEU A 79 -0.26 7.01 -6.73
N ARG A 80 -1.27 7.64 -7.32
CA ARG A 80 -1.09 8.86 -8.10
C ARG A 80 -0.59 10.01 -7.22
N GLY A 81 -1.10 10.16 -5.99
CA GLY A 81 -0.65 11.16 -5.02
C GLY A 81 0.79 10.97 -4.55
N ARG A 82 1.20 9.71 -4.31
CA ARG A 82 2.57 9.36 -3.90
C ARG A 82 3.58 9.52 -5.04
N LEU A 83 3.18 9.28 -6.28
CA LEU A 83 4.03 9.41 -7.47
C LEU A 83 4.06 10.84 -8.05
N SER A 84 3.19 11.74 -7.59
CA SER A 84 3.14 13.14 -8.03
C SER A 84 4.44 13.91 -7.84
N GLU A 85 5.19 13.63 -6.77
CA GLU A 85 6.44 14.33 -6.48
C GLU A 85 7.69 13.54 -6.94
N VAL A 86 7.51 12.35 -7.51
CA VAL A 86 8.62 11.50 -7.98
C VAL A 86 9.15 12.02 -9.32
N PRO A 87 10.45 12.31 -9.45
CA PRO A 87 11.04 12.76 -10.70
C PRO A 87 11.12 11.62 -11.74
N VAL A 88 10.92 11.93 -13.03
CA VAL A 88 11.01 10.94 -14.12
C VAL A 88 12.42 10.36 -14.28
N GLU A 89 13.43 11.06 -13.76
CA GLU A 89 14.82 10.58 -13.65
C GLU A 89 14.94 9.29 -12.85
N GLU A 90 14.07 9.09 -11.86
CA GLU A 90 14.14 7.93 -10.96
C GLU A 90 13.76 6.62 -11.68
N LEU A 91 13.10 6.70 -12.84
CA LEU A 91 12.80 5.53 -13.67
C LEU A 91 14.02 5.01 -14.45
N GLU A 92 15.13 5.75 -14.47
CA GLU A 92 16.33 5.38 -15.24
C GLU A 92 15.99 5.01 -16.70
N LEU A 93 15.19 5.88 -17.33
CA LEU A 93 14.85 5.79 -18.74
C LEU A 93 16.09 6.03 -19.61
N SER A 94 16.05 5.57 -20.87
CA SER A 94 17.06 5.94 -21.84
C SER A 94 17.16 7.47 -21.97
N VAL A 95 18.36 7.93 -22.29
CA VAL A 95 18.64 9.36 -22.55
C VAL A 95 17.68 9.94 -23.59
N ARG A 96 17.21 9.13 -24.54
CA ARG A 96 16.22 9.55 -25.55
C ARG A 96 14.84 9.74 -24.95
N ALA A 97 14.31 8.76 -24.22
CA ALA A 97 12.99 8.86 -23.60
C ALA A 97 12.95 10.01 -22.57
N LEU A 98 13.98 10.12 -21.73
CA LEU A 98 14.10 11.19 -20.74
C LEU A 98 14.17 12.59 -21.38
N ASN A 99 14.92 12.74 -22.47
CA ASN A 99 14.97 14.02 -23.19
C ASN A 99 13.66 14.37 -23.89
N CYS A 100 12.89 13.37 -24.36
CA CYS A 100 11.58 13.61 -24.95
C CYS A 100 10.58 14.10 -23.89
N LEU A 101 10.61 13.52 -22.69
CA LEU A 101 9.75 13.95 -21.58
C LEU A 101 10.11 15.38 -21.13
N LYS A 102 11.41 15.65 -20.91
CA LYS A 102 11.89 17.00 -20.54
C LYS A 102 11.62 18.07 -21.59
N ALA A 103 11.67 17.73 -22.88
CA ALA A 103 11.39 18.67 -23.96
C ALA A 103 9.90 19.05 -24.07
N ASN A 104 9.01 18.32 -23.39
CA ASN A 104 7.58 18.58 -23.31
C ASN A 104 7.15 18.96 -21.88
N ASP A 105 8.08 19.46 -21.07
CA ASP A 105 7.87 19.90 -19.68
C ASP A 105 7.39 18.80 -18.71
N ILE A 106 7.54 17.51 -19.07
CA ILE A 106 7.20 16.38 -18.22
C ILE A 106 8.44 16.02 -17.39
N THR A 107 8.45 16.47 -16.13
CA THR A 107 9.56 16.25 -15.19
C THR A 107 9.18 15.35 -14.02
N LYS A 108 7.88 15.21 -13.74
CA LYS A 108 7.36 14.40 -12.66
C LYS A 108 6.59 13.18 -13.19
N LEU A 109 6.59 12.11 -12.40
CA LEU A 109 5.92 10.87 -12.76
C LEU A 109 4.39 11.00 -12.68
N GLY A 110 3.89 11.84 -11.78
CA GLY A 110 2.46 12.20 -11.75
C GLY A 110 1.99 12.86 -13.05
N ASP A 111 2.80 13.75 -13.62
CA ASP A 111 2.50 14.42 -14.88
C ASP A 111 2.48 13.42 -16.04
N LEU A 112 3.45 12.49 -16.07
CA LEU A 112 3.49 11.41 -17.05
C LEU A 112 2.24 10.53 -16.99
N LEU A 113 1.84 10.10 -15.79
CA LEU A 113 0.66 9.25 -15.57
C LEU A 113 -0.67 9.99 -15.77
N ALA A 114 -0.66 11.32 -15.84
CA ALA A 114 -1.84 12.12 -16.14
C ALA A 114 -2.13 12.25 -17.64
N MET A 115 -1.13 11.99 -18.49
CA MET A 115 -1.27 12.10 -19.94
C MET A 115 -2.01 10.93 -20.56
N ARG A 116 -2.71 11.21 -21.66
CA ARG A 116 -3.34 10.16 -22.48
C ARG A 116 -2.31 9.46 -23.35
N LEU A 117 -2.60 8.21 -23.72
CA LEU A 117 -1.74 7.42 -24.61
C LEU A 117 -1.51 8.14 -25.95
N ASP A 118 -2.57 8.72 -26.51
CA ASP A 118 -2.53 9.43 -27.80
C ASP A 118 -1.69 10.71 -27.73
N GLU A 119 -1.72 11.40 -26.57
CA GLU A 119 -0.93 12.60 -26.34
C GLU A 119 0.56 12.26 -26.23
N LEU A 120 0.89 11.14 -25.57
CA LEU A 120 2.27 10.64 -25.49
C LEU A 120 2.81 10.27 -26.89
N LEU A 121 2.03 9.57 -27.71
CA LEU A 121 2.42 9.20 -29.07
C LEU A 121 2.52 10.41 -30.03
N ALA A 122 1.81 11.50 -29.74
CA ALA A 122 1.89 12.75 -30.48
C ALA A 122 3.11 13.61 -30.11
N LEU A 123 3.82 13.30 -29.02
CA LEU A 123 5.00 14.06 -28.59
C LEU A 123 6.13 13.97 -29.63
N ARG A 124 6.76 15.12 -29.89
CA ARG A 124 7.84 15.23 -30.87
C ARG A 124 9.02 14.35 -30.47
N ASN A 125 9.43 13.44 -31.36
CA ASN A 125 10.49 12.43 -31.17
C ASN A 125 10.17 11.33 -30.14
N PHE A 126 8.92 11.24 -29.68
CA PHE A 126 8.42 10.12 -28.90
C PHE A 126 7.91 9.03 -29.85
N GLY A 127 8.11 7.76 -29.50
CA GLY A 127 7.70 6.65 -30.36
C GLY A 127 7.43 5.38 -29.57
N ALA A 128 6.93 4.35 -30.26
CA ALA A 128 6.52 3.08 -29.65
C ALA A 128 7.61 2.47 -28.74
N LYS A 129 8.89 2.56 -29.15
CA LYS A 129 10.01 2.06 -28.33
C LYS A 129 10.19 2.80 -27.00
N SER A 130 9.95 4.11 -26.97
CA SER A 130 10.05 4.90 -25.73
C SER A 130 8.85 4.65 -24.81
N LEU A 131 7.67 4.41 -25.40
CA LEU A 131 6.48 4.01 -24.66
C LEU A 131 6.65 2.64 -24.00
N ASP A 132 7.13 1.65 -24.76
CA ASP A 132 7.41 0.31 -24.23
C ASP A 132 8.46 0.35 -23.12
N GLU A 133 9.49 1.18 -23.29
CA GLU A 133 10.52 1.41 -22.28
C GLU A 133 9.94 1.99 -20.99
N ILE A 134 9.05 2.98 -21.09
CA ILE A 134 8.37 3.58 -19.93
C ILE A 134 7.50 2.53 -19.22
N LYS A 135 6.69 1.78 -19.97
CA LYS A 135 5.84 0.70 -19.44
C LYS A 135 6.68 -0.33 -18.67
N GLN A 136 7.74 -0.83 -19.28
CA GLN A 136 8.64 -1.80 -18.65
C GLN A 136 9.30 -1.26 -17.38
N LYS A 137 9.75 0.00 -17.40
CA LYS A 137 10.39 0.62 -16.23
C LYS A 137 9.40 0.89 -15.09
N LEU A 138 8.15 1.23 -15.40
CA LEU A 138 7.08 1.38 -14.41
C LEU A 138 6.81 0.07 -13.67
N VAL A 139 6.74 -1.06 -14.40
CA VAL A 139 6.56 -2.39 -13.79
C VAL A 139 7.81 -2.85 -13.05
N ALA A 140 8.99 -2.70 -13.65
CA ALA A 140 10.26 -3.13 -13.04
C ALA A 140 10.57 -2.40 -11.72
N ARG A 141 10.07 -1.18 -11.55
CA ARG A 141 10.20 -0.39 -10.31
C ARG A 141 9.04 -0.59 -9.34
N GLY A 142 8.03 -1.41 -9.67
CA GLY A 142 6.87 -1.66 -8.83
C GLY A 142 5.90 -0.48 -8.72
N PHE A 143 5.99 0.49 -9.63
CA PHE A 143 5.06 1.64 -9.64
C PHE A 143 3.67 1.26 -10.16
N VAL A 144 3.62 0.26 -11.05
CA VAL A 144 2.36 -0.28 -11.60
C VAL A 144 2.48 -1.80 -11.65
N PRO A 145 1.44 -2.55 -11.23
CA PRO A 145 1.38 -3.99 -11.45
C PRO A 145 1.26 -4.31 -12.94
N GLU A 146 1.90 -5.40 -13.38
CA GLU A 146 1.91 -5.82 -14.80
C GLU A 146 0.49 -6.01 -15.38
N ALA A 147 -0.46 -6.40 -14.54
CA ALA A 147 -1.87 -6.57 -14.89
C ALA A 147 -2.59 -5.26 -15.29
N GLU A 148 -2.09 -4.10 -14.85
CA GLU A 148 -2.72 -2.80 -15.10
C GLU A 148 -1.95 -1.96 -16.13
N ILE A 149 -0.83 -2.46 -16.68
CA ILE A 149 0.08 -1.73 -17.56
C ILE A 149 -0.60 -1.13 -18.81
N ASP A 150 -1.63 -1.80 -19.30
CA ASP A 150 -2.41 -1.38 -20.48
C ASP A 150 -3.56 -0.44 -20.12
N THR A 151 -3.89 -0.32 -18.85
CA THR A 151 -4.88 0.62 -18.31
C THR A 151 -4.25 1.84 -17.63
N VAL A 152 -2.91 1.87 -17.46
CA VAL A 152 -2.16 2.98 -16.83
C VAL A 152 -2.43 4.30 -17.52
N PHE A 153 -2.37 4.28 -18.86
CA PHE A 153 -2.64 5.44 -19.66
C PHE A 153 -4.08 5.34 -20.16
N PRO A 154 -4.96 6.30 -19.82
CA PRO A 154 -6.32 6.27 -20.32
C PRO A 154 -6.30 6.27 -21.86
N ALA A 155 -6.96 5.26 -22.45
CA ALA A 155 -7.21 5.21 -23.87
C ALA A 155 -8.11 6.39 -24.24
N GLY A 156 -7.78 7.12 -25.32
CA GLY A 156 -8.66 8.16 -25.82
C GLY A 156 -9.97 7.52 -26.30
N ASP A 157 -11.08 7.96 -25.72
CA ASP A 157 -12.39 7.76 -26.35
C ASP A 157 -12.40 8.47 -27.70
N HIS A 158 -12.82 7.75 -28.74
CA HIS A 158 -13.32 8.37 -29.97
C HIS A 158 -14.72 8.93 -29.75
#